data_AF-A0A1C4MRF9-F1
#
_entry.id   AF-A0A1C4MRF9-F1
#
_cell.length_a   1.000
_cell.length_b   1.000
_cell.length_c   1.000
_cell.angle_alpha   90.00
_cell.angle_beta   90.00
_cell.angle_gamma   90.00
#
_symmetry.space_group_name_H-M   'P 1'
#
loop_
_entity.id
_entity.type
_entity.pdbx_description
1 polymer ?
#
loop_
_entity_poly.entity_id
_entity_poly.type
_entity_poly.pdbx_seq_one_letter_code
_entity_poly.pdbx_strand_id
1 'polypeptide(L)'
;MTVVSAQRRGSLLGVVDRFWRKNGYRMRAINNHVDAPAMYAETKDGFVVSLIVADKGQVHFDVNSPCVSYSEVANPTRQATAPLDPEAEFIPRPNIHSDFWSATAPEAGVTSGP
;
A
#
# COMPACT_ATOMS: atom_id res chain seq x y z
N MET A 1 -9.58 -2.04 9.25
CA MET A 1 -8.69 -2.48 8.13
C MET A 1 -8.31 -3.94 8.33
N THR A 2 -8.11 -4.70 7.25
CA THR A 2 -7.76 -6.12 7.31
C THR A 2 -6.32 -6.32 7.78
N VAL A 3 -6.10 -7.30 8.66
CA VAL A 3 -4.76 -7.72 9.09
C VAL A 3 -4.17 -8.67 8.05
N VAL A 4 -3.08 -8.28 7.39
CA VAL A 4 -2.31 -9.20 6.52
C VAL A 4 -1.19 -9.86 7.34
N SER A 5 -1.30 -11.17 7.54
CA SER A 5 -0.34 -11.94 8.34
C SER A 5 1.04 -11.97 7.68
N ALA A 6 2.09 -12.19 8.46
CA ALA A 6 3.45 -12.30 7.94
C ALA A 6 3.58 -13.36 6.83
N GLN A 7 2.81 -14.45 6.93
CA GLN A 7 2.78 -15.55 5.96
C GLN A 7 2.14 -15.17 4.62
N ARG A 8 1.34 -14.09 4.58
CA ARG A 8 0.59 -13.67 3.38
C ARG A 8 1.14 -12.43 2.71
N ARG A 9 2.02 -11.66 3.38
CA ARG A 9 2.62 -10.42 2.83
C ARG A 9 3.35 -10.65 1.52
N GLY A 10 4.16 -11.71 1.46
CA GLY A 10 4.90 -12.09 0.26
C GLY A 10 3.97 -12.42 -0.91
N SER A 11 2.92 -13.21 -0.67
CA SER A 11 1.93 -13.57 -1.70
C SER A 11 1.19 -12.34 -2.22
N LEU A 12 0.78 -11.42 -1.33
CA LEU A 12 0.14 -10.17 -1.72
C LEU A 12 1.04 -9.32 -2.62
N LEU A 13 2.28 -9.06 -2.18
CA LEU A 13 3.25 -8.31 -2.98
C LEU A 13 3.51 -8.99 -4.32
N GLY A 14 3.65 -10.32 -4.33
CA GLY A 14 3.87 -11.07 -5.57
C GLY A 14 2.72 -10.97 -6.57
N VAL A 15 1.46 -10.98 -6.12
CA VAL A 15 0.29 -10.77 -7.01
C VAL A 15 0.33 -9.38 -7.65
N VAL A 16 0.63 -8.35 -6.86
CA VAL A 16 0.65 -6.96 -7.33
C VAL A 16 1.86 -6.67 -8.22
N ASP A 17 3.05 -7.19 -7.89
CA ASP A 17 4.25 -7.07 -8.74
C ASP A 17 3.99 -7.62 -10.15
N ARG A 18 3.41 -8.83 -10.24
CA ARG A 18 3.05 -9.44 -11.52
C ARG A 18 2.06 -8.59 -12.29
N PHE A 19 1.04 -8.04 -11.61
CA PHE A 19 0.06 -7.17 -12.25
C PHE A 19 0.70 -5.88 -12.77
N TRP A 20 1.49 -5.17 -11.96
CA TRP A 20 2.17 -3.94 -12.36
C TRP A 20 3.10 -4.16 -13.54
N ARG A 21 3.95 -5.20 -13.50
CA ARG A 21 4.85 -5.54 -14.61
C ARG A 21 4.08 -5.86 -15.88
N LYS A 22 3.00 -6.66 -15.80
CA LYS A 22 2.14 -6.99 -16.94
C LYS A 22 1.52 -5.74 -17.58
N ASN A 23 1.22 -4.72 -16.79
CA ASN A 23 0.64 -3.46 -17.26
C ASN A 23 1.70 -2.41 -17.66
N GLY A 24 2.99 -2.79 -17.71
CA GLY A 24 4.07 -1.92 -18.17
C GLY A 24 4.51 -0.87 -17.16
N TYR A 25 4.25 -1.10 -15.87
CA TYR A 25 4.76 -0.23 -14.81
C TYR A 25 6.26 -0.52 -14.64
N ARG A 26 7.05 0.53 -14.43
CA ARG A 26 8.49 0.40 -14.23
C ARG A 26 8.79 0.31 -12.74
N MET A 27 9.26 -0.85 -12.30
CA MET A 27 9.66 -1.03 -10.90
C MET A 27 10.82 -0.10 -10.55
N ARG A 28 10.67 0.65 -9.45
CA ARG A 28 11.64 1.63 -8.96
C ARG A 28 12.50 1.07 -7.84
N ALA A 29 11.86 0.44 -6.85
CA ALA A 29 12.53 -0.12 -5.68
C ALA A 29 11.70 -1.22 -5.03
N ILE A 30 12.36 -2.07 -4.26
CA ILE A 30 11.74 -3.09 -3.41
C ILE A 30 12.40 -3.01 -2.03
N ASN A 31 11.59 -2.93 -0.98
CA ASN A 31 12.03 -3.09 0.40
C ASN A 31 11.70 -4.51 0.87
N ASN A 32 12.73 -5.29 1.16
CA ASN A 32 12.59 -6.68 1.58
C ASN A 32 12.56 -6.87 3.11
N HIS A 33 12.36 -5.80 3.89
CA HIS A 33 12.26 -5.90 5.34
C HIS A 33 11.11 -6.83 5.75
N VAL A 34 11.37 -7.80 6.63
CA VAL A 34 10.39 -8.84 7.01
C VAL A 34 9.11 -8.24 7.61
N ASP A 35 9.26 -7.21 8.44
CA ASP A 35 8.12 -6.58 9.12
C ASP A 35 7.43 -5.50 8.31
N ALA A 36 8.15 -4.90 7.36
CA ALA A 36 7.70 -3.73 6.62
C ALA A 36 8.03 -3.82 5.11
N PRO A 37 7.66 -4.93 4.43
CA PRO A 37 8.02 -5.09 3.04
C PRO A 37 7.21 -4.13 2.16
N ALA A 38 7.84 -3.63 1.10
CA ALA A 38 7.22 -2.66 0.21
C ALA A 38 7.72 -2.76 -1.22
N MET A 39 6.92 -2.28 -2.16
CA MET A 39 7.27 -2.14 -3.56
C MET A 39 6.88 -0.79 -4.08
N TYR A 40 7.72 -0.24 -4.96
CA TYR A 40 7.54 1.06 -5.58
C TYR A 40 7.66 0.90 -7.09
N ALA A 41 6.68 1.40 -7.83
CA ALA A 41 6.66 1.35 -9.28
C ALA A 41 6.21 2.68 -9.87
N GLU A 42 6.47 2.88 -11.15
CA GLU A 42 6.06 4.07 -11.88
C GLU A 42 5.16 3.69 -13.05
N THR A 43 4.05 4.41 -13.19
CA THR A 43 3.14 4.28 -14.33
C THR A 43 3.74 4.92 -15.59
N LYS A 44 3.15 4.65 -16.76
CA LYS A 44 3.59 5.28 -18.01
C LYS A 44 3.47 6.81 -17.98
N ASP A 45 2.51 7.33 -17.23
CA ASP A 45 2.24 8.76 -17.09
C ASP A 45 3.05 9.43 -15.97
N GLY A 46 4.02 8.71 -15.39
CA GLY A 46 4.96 9.25 -14.42
C GLY A 46 4.48 9.27 -12.95
N PHE A 47 3.32 8.69 -12.66
CA PHE A 47 2.88 8.52 -11.27
C PHE A 47 3.71 7.46 -10.58
N VAL A 48 4.11 7.71 -9.34
CA VAL A 48 4.73 6.68 -8.50
C VAL A 48 3.65 6.02 -7.66
N VAL A 49 3.53 4.70 -7.78
CA VAL A 49 2.63 3.89 -6.96
C VAL A 49 3.45 3.07 -5.97
N SER A 50 2.97 2.99 -4.73
CA SER A 50 3.59 2.17 -3.69
C SER A 50 2.58 1.22 -3.06
N LEU A 51 3.06 0.02 -2.73
CA LEU A 51 2.35 -0.94 -1.92
C LEU A 51 3.23 -1.26 -0.72
N ILE A 52 2.77 -0.89 0.46
CA ILE A 52 3.56 -0.95 1.70
C ILE A 52 2.77 -1.78 2.71
N VAL A 53 3.36 -2.83 3.24
CA VAL A 53 2.84 -3.46 4.45
C VAL A 53 3.51 -2.78 5.65
N ALA A 54 2.74 -2.06 6.44
CA ALA A 54 3.18 -1.35 7.62
C ALA A 54 2.86 -2.14 8.90
N ASP A 55 2.90 -1.46 10.05
CA ASP A 55 2.69 -2.04 11.37
C ASP A 55 1.40 -2.91 11.42
N LYS A 56 1.49 -4.03 12.15
CA LYS A 56 0.42 -5.02 12.31
C LYS A 56 -0.20 -5.54 11.00
N GLY A 57 0.52 -5.48 9.87
CA GLY A 57 0.02 -5.98 8.59
C GLY A 57 -0.95 -5.04 7.89
N GLN A 58 -0.92 -3.75 8.22
CA GLN A 58 -1.71 -2.73 7.55
C GLN A 58 -1.16 -2.48 6.15
N VAL A 59 -1.99 -2.63 5.13
CA VAL A 59 -1.58 -2.38 3.75
C VAL A 59 -1.91 -0.94 3.37
N HIS A 60 -0.92 -0.21 2.89
CA HIS A 60 -1.06 1.11 2.28
C HIS A 60 -0.85 0.99 0.78
N PHE A 61 -1.71 1.66 0.02
CA PHE A 61 -1.57 1.83 -1.41
C PHE A 61 -1.56 3.33 -1.69
N ASP A 62 -0.39 3.85 -2.04
CA ASP A 62 -0.21 5.28 -2.25
C ASP A 62 0.04 5.55 -3.73
N VAL A 63 -0.42 6.72 -4.17
CA VAL A 63 -0.24 7.20 -5.54
C VAL A 63 0.25 8.64 -5.48
N ASN A 64 1.48 8.84 -5.87
CA ASN A 64 2.14 10.14 -5.91
C ASN A 64 2.10 10.66 -7.35
N SER A 65 1.56 11.86 -7.54
CA SER A 65 1.57 12.51 -8.84
C SER A 65 3.01 12.81 -9.29
N PRO A 66 3.28 12.80 -10.60
CA PRO A 66 4.50 13.41 -11.11
C PRO A 66 4.56 14.89 -10.71
N CYS A 67 5.75 15.49 -10.81
CA CYS A 67 5.89 16.93 -10.62
C CYS A 67 4.98 17.67 -11.59
N VAL A 68 4.08 18.51 -11.07
CA VAL A 68 3.24 19.41 -11.86
C VAL A 68 3.83 20.81 -11.84
N SER A 69 3.59 21.57 -12.91
CA SER A 69 3.93 23.00 -12.93
C SER A 69 3.09 23.75 -11.89
N TYR A 70 3.69 24.76 -11.27
CA TYR A 70 2.97 25.66 -10.38
C TYR A 70 1.79 26.31 -11.12
N SER A 71 0.62 26.31 -10.48
CA SER A 71 -0.57 27.04 -10.93
C SER A 71 -1.03 27.95 -9.82
N GLU A 72 -1.25 29.22 -10.15
CA GLU A 72 -1.91 30.14 -9.22
C GLU A 72 -3.35 29.69 -9.02
N VAL A 73 -3.77 29.56 -7.76
CA VAL A 73 -5.15 29.26 -7.37
C VAL A 73 -5.62 30.32 -6.39
N ALA A 74 -6.89 30.69 -6.48
CA ALA A 74 -7.46 31.67 -5.56
C ALA A 74 -7.40 31.13 -4.12
N ASN A 75 -7.13 32.01 -3.16
CA ASN A 75 -7.19 31.67 -1.75
C ASN A 75 -8.61 31.19 -1.37
N PRO A 76 -8.74 30.26 -0.41
CA PRO A 76 -10.04 29.87 0.12
C PRO A 76 -10.80 31.11 0.62
N THR A 77 -12.04 31.30 0.16
CA THR A 77 -12.87 32.43 0.60
C THR A 77 -13.50 32.22 1.97
N ARG A 78 -13.38 30.99 2.53
CA ARG A 78 -13.86 30.64 3.86
C ARG A 78 -12.71 30.24 4.77
N GLN A 79 -12.81 30.66 6.02
CA GLN A 79 -11.97 30.17 7.09
C GLN A 79 -12.27 28.69 7.36
N ALA A 80 -11.22 27.90 7.63
CA ALA A 80 -11.38 26.54 8.09
C ALA A 80 -12.13 26.54 9.44
N THR A 81 -13.27 25.86 9.48
CA THR A 81 -14.11 25.74 10.69
C THR A 81 -13.92 24.41 11.40
N ALA A 82 -13.14 23.49 10.82
CA ALA A 82 -12.84 22.22 11.44
C ALA A 82 -12.03 22.47 12.73
N PRO A 83 -12.44 21.89 13.87
CA PRO A 83 -11.61 21.90 15.06
C PRO A 83 -10.26 21.28 14.71
N LEU A 84 -9.16 21.98 15.04
CA LEU A 84 -7.87 21.33 15.14
C LEU A 84 -7.94 20.51 16.42
N ASP A 85 -8.10 19.20 16.27
CA ASP A 85 -8.05 18.28 17.41
C ASP A 85 -6.56 18.03 17.75
N PRO A 86 -6.04 18.59 18.87
CA PRO A 86 -4.66 18.39 19.26
C PRO A 86 -4.33 16.94 19.65
N GLU A 87 -5.37 16.11 19.87
CA GLU A 87 -5.26 14.69 20.18
C GLU A 87 -5.59 13.80 18.97
N ALA A 88 -5.71 14.37 17.76
CA ALA A 88 -6.07 13.67 16.52
C ALA A 88 -5.07 12.58 16.05
N GLU A 89 -4.11 12.21 16.88
CA GLU A 89 -3.06 11.24 16.56
C GLU A 89 -3.53 9.78 16.73
N PHE A 90 -4.83 9.50 16.60
CA PHE A 90 -5.30 8.12 16.52
C PHE A 90 -5.21 7.61 15.08
N ILE A 91 -4.06 7.04 14.73
CA ILE A 91 -3.93 6.26 13.50
C ILE A 91 -4.56 4.89 13.75
N PRO A 92 -5.73 4.57 13.16
CA PRO A 92 -6.40 3.30 13.41
C PRO A 92 -5.49 2.14 13.01
N ARG A 93 -5.38 1.13 13.87
CA ARG A 93 -4.67 -0.12 13.54
C ARG A 93 -5.61 -1.10 12.82
N PRO A 94 -5.09 -2.00 11.98
CA PRO A 94 -5.92 -3.05 11.39
C PRO A 94 -6.40 -4.01 12.48
N ASN A 95 -7.67 -4.38 12.40
CA ASN A 95 -8.38 -5.18 13.40
C ASN A 95 -9.40 -6.16 12.79
N ILE A 96 -9.58 -6.13 11.47
CA ILE A 96 -10.49 -7.06 10.77
C ILE A 96 -9.68 -8.28 10.36
N HIS A 97 -10.18 -9.46 10.68
CA HIS A 97 -9.57 -10.72 10.30
C HIS A 97 -10.29 -11.33 9.11
N SER A 98 -9.51 -11.76 8.12
CA SER A 98 -9.96 -12.55 6.98
C SER A 98 -9.40 -13.96 7.12
N ASP A 99 -10.23 -14.98 6.88
CA ASP A 99 -9.82 -16.40 6.93
C ASP A 99 -8.62 -16.70 6.03
N PHE A 100 -8.47 -15.95 4.94
CA PHE A 100 -7.33 -16.09 4.03
C PHE A 100 -6.18 -15.14 4.41
N TRP A 101 -6.42 -13.83 4.40
CA TRP A 101 -5.34 -12.84 4.53
C TRP A 101 -4.73 -12.77 5.93
N SER A 102 -5.50 -13.12 6.96
CA SER A 102 -5.04 -13.12 8.34
C SER A 102 -4.57 -14.50 8.81
N ALA A 103 -4.66 -15.53 7.97
CA ALA A 103 -4.20 -16.87 8.31
C ALA A 103 -2.68 -16.91 8.54
N THR A 104 -2.28 -17.55 9.63
CA THR A 104 -0.87 -17.78 9.99
C THR A 104 -0.36 -19.14 9.53
N ALA A 105 -1.26 -20.03 9.10
CA ALA A 105 -0.87 -21.25 8.42
C ALA A 105 -0.22 -20.92 7.07
N PRO A 106 0.88 -21.60 6.70
CA PRO A 106 1.45 -21.48 5.36
C PRO A 106 0.38 -21.73 4.29
N GLU A 107 0.50 -21.04 3.16
CA GLU A 107 -0.27 -21.41 1.98
C GLU A 107 0.05 -22.87 1.65
N ALA A 108 -0.97 -23.74 1.67
CA ALA A 108 -0.81 -25.07 1.10
C ALA A 108 -0.35 -24.86 -0.34
N GLY A 109 0.90 -25.23 -0.63
CA GLY A 109 1.48 -25.04 -1.94
C GLY A 109 0.54 -25.65 -2.97
N VAL A 110 0.28 -24.93 -4.06
CA VAL A 110 -0.26 -25.55 -5.26
C VAL A 110 0.75 -26.62 -5.66
N THR A 111 0.51 -27.86 -5.24
CA THR A 111 1.19 -29.01 -5.82
C THR A 111 0.83 -28.98 -7.29
N SER A 112 1.78 -28.58 -8.13
CA SER A 112 1.76 -28.92 -9.54
C SER A 112 1.67 -30.45 -9.59
N GLY A 113 0.45 -30.96 -9.76
CA GLY A 113 0.23 -32.37 -10.01
C GLY A 113 0.91 -32.78 -11.33
N PRO A 114 1.24 -34.07 -11.48
CA PRO A 114 2.03 -34.60 -12.59
C PRO A 114 1.40 -34.36 -13.96
#